data_AF-B8M925-F1
#
_entry.id   AF-B8M925-F1
#
_cell.length_a   1.000
_cell.length_b   1.000
_cell.length_c   1.000
_cell.angle_alpha   90.00
_cell.angle_beta   90.00
_cell.angle_gamma   90.00
#
_symmetry.space_group_name_H-M   'P 1'
#
loop_
_entity.id
_entity.type
_entity.pdbx_description
1 polymer ?
#
loop_
_entity_poly.entity_id
_entity_poly.type
_entity_poly.pdbx_seq_one_letter_code
_entity_poly.pdbx_strand_id
1 'polypeptide(L)'
;LATSQPHTSAEPFINWLDLQGLVLISDIDCPTHERGNVLDLSFASSPLALAGAKTSIASHLDATSDHQPLITTVPWDQRYKETAQKLRFDTLDHTSFLSLLASNLAGTESSAATEEDLDALAEKLTSAIQGAYRGSAKRTMTQGIE
;
A
#
# COMPACT_ATOMS: atom_id res chain seq x y z
N LEU A 1 -1.44 -1.67 -27.10
CA LEU A 1 -0.91 -2.02 -25.76
C LEU A 1 -1.99 -2.84 -25.06
N ALA A 2 -1.78 -4.14 -24.96
CA ALA A 2 -2.75 -5.02 -24.30
C ALA A 2 -2.62 -4.81 -22.79
N THR A 3 -3.67 -4.32 -22.15
CA THR A 3 -3.78 -4.28 -20.70
C THR A 3 -4.03 -5.70 -20.23
N SER A 4 -2.98 -6.41 -19.80
CA SER A 4 -3.12 -7.71 -19.15
C SER A 4 -3.83 -7.49 -17.81
N GLN A 5 -5.10 -7.89 -17.72
CA GLN A 5 -5.79 -7.94 -16.45
C GLN A 5 -5.32 -9.19 -15.68
N PRO A 6 -5.08 -9.07 -14.36
CA PRO A 6 -4.83 -10.23 -13.54
C PRO A 6 -5.98 -11.22 -13.65
N HIS A 7 -5.67 -12.51 -13.67
CA HIS A 7 -6.70 -13.55 -13.65
C HIS A 7 -7.55 -13.39 -12.38
N THR A 8 -8.86 -13.61 -12.46
CA THR A 8 -9.81 -13.42 -11.33
C THR A 8 -9.44 -14.20 -10.08
N SER A 9 -8.72 -15.32 -10.23
CA SER A 9 -8.18 -16.09 -9.10
C SER A 9 -7.10 -15.35 -8.29
N ALA A 10 -6.49 -14.29 -8.84
CA ALA A 10 -5.49 -13.48 -8.15
C ALA A 10 -6.11 -12.36 -7.32
N GLU A 11 -7.40 -12.05 -7.47
CA GLU A 11 -8.08 -10.97 -6.75
C GLU A 11 -7.92 -11.06 -5.22
N PRO A 12 -8.06 -12.22 -4.55
CA PRO A 12 -7.85 -12.29 -3.11
C PRO A 12 -6.42 -11.93 -2.69
N PHE A 13 -5.43 -12.30 -3.50
CA PHE A 13 -4.02 -12.00 -3.25
C PHE A 13 -3.72 -10.51 -3.49
N ILE A 14 -4.27 -9.92 -4.55
CA ILE A 14 -4.16 -8.48 -4.84
C ILE A 14 -4.80 -7.66 -3.72
N ASN A 15 -6.02 -8.02 -3.30
CA ASN A 15 -6.69 -7.36 -2.17
C ASN A 15 -5.86 -7.45 -0.89
N TRP A 16 -5.23 -8.60 -0.64
CA TRP A 16 -4.33 -8.76 0.50
C TRP A 16 -3.11 -7.84 0.41
N LEU A 17 -2.45 -7.75 -0.75
CA LEU A 17 -1.33 -6.83 -0.97
C LEU A 17 -1.72 -5.36 -0.75
N ASP A 18 -2.88 -4.96 -1.27
CA ASP A 18 -3.43 -3.61 -1.11
C ASP A 18 -3.70 -3.27 0.36
N LEU A 19 -4.27 -4.21 1.11
CA LEU A 19 -4.49 -4.07 2.55
C LEU A 19 -3.17 -3.92 3.33
N GLN A 20 -2.12 -4.61 2.91
CA GLN A 20 -0.78 -4.48 3.52
C GLN A 20 0.03 -3.28 3.00
N GLY A 21 -0.47 -2.54 2.00
CA GLY A 21 0.25 -1.42 1.38
C GLY A 21 1.54 -1.85 0.65
N LEU A 22 1.56 -3.10 0.17
CA LEU A 22 2.67 -3.69 -0.55
C LEU A 22 2.52 -3.42 -2.06
N VAL A 23 3.63 -3.08 -2.70
CA VAL A 23 3.68 -2.82 -4.14
C VAL A 23 4.73 -3.71 -4.79
N LEU A 24 4.46 -4.12 -6.03
CA LEU A 24 5.36 -4.95 -6.81
C LEU A 24 6.64 -4.16 -7.11
N ILE A 25 7.80 -4.77 -6.85
CA ILE A 25 9.13 -4.19 -7.15
C ILE A 25 9.96 -5.06 -8.10
N SER A 26 9.42 -6.20 -8.56
CA SER A 26 9.99 -6.98 -9.65
C SER A 26 9.82 -6.29 -11.00
N ASP A 27 10.73 -6.58 -11.93
CA ASP A 27 10.55 -6.21 -13.34
C ASP A 27 9.28 -6.85 -13.95
N ILE A 28 8.54 -6.05 -14.72
CA ILE A 28 7.33 -6.47 -15.41
C ILE A 28 7.70 -7.26 -16.68
N ASP A 29 6.91 -8.27 -17.02
CA ASP A 29 7.08 -9.09 -18.22
C ASP A 29 8.43 -9.82 -18.33
N CYS A 30 9.13 -9.98 -17.21
CA CYS A 30 10.37 -10.73 -17.12
C CYS A 30 10.11 -12.13 -16.53
N PRO A 31 10.33 -13.22 -17.28
CA PRO A 31 10.11 -14.57 -16.78
C PRO A 31 11.18 -14.94 -15.74
N THR A 32 10.76 -15.41 -14.57
CA THR A 32 11.68 -15.87 -13.51
C THR A 32 11.93 -17.37 -13.55
N HIS A 33 11.34 -18.07 -14.51
CA HIS A 33 11.41 -19.51 -14.62
C HIS A 33 11.45 -19.93 -16.09
N GLU A 34 12.17 -21.01 -16.40
CA GLU A 34 12.34 -21.51 -17.77
C GLU A 34 11.03 -22.00 -18.40
N ARG A 35 10.08 -22.43 -17.56
CA ARG A 35 8.72 -22.76 -17.97
C ARG A 35 7.81 -21.56 -17.68
N GLY A 36 7.03 -21.13 -18.67
CA GLY A 36 6.01 -20.09 -18.46
C GLY A 36 4.98 -20.46 -17.39
N ASN A 37 4.25 -19.45 -16.89
CA ASN A 37 3.22 -19.54 -15.84
C ASN A 37 3.72 -19.86 -14.42
N VAL A 38 5.04 -19.89 -14.20
CA VAL A 38 5.66 -19.90 -12.86
C VAL A 38 6.36 -18.55 -12.69
N LEU A 39 6.07 -17.87 -11.57
CA LEU A 39 6.54 -16.51 -11.32
C LEU A 39 7.00 -16.36 -9.87
N ASP A 40 8.17 -15.78 -9.72
CA ASP A 40 8.71 -15.31 -8.45
C ASP A 40 8.50 -13.79 -8.40
N LEU A 41 7.76 -13.32 -7.40
CA LEU A 41 7.39 -11.93 -7.27
C LEU A 41 7.99 -11.34 -6.00
N SER A 42 8.54 -10.14 -6.13
CA SER A 42 9.07 -9.37 -5.01
C SER A 42 8.20 -8.15 -4.78
N PHE A 43 7.79 -7.98 -3.53
CA PHE A 43 6.99 -6.85 -3.08
C PHE A 43 7.72 -6.10 -1.97
N ALA A 44 7.49 -4.80 -1.88
CA ALA A 44 7.98 -3.97 -0.79
C ALA A 44 6.87 -3.05 -0.29
N SER A 45 7.03 -2.51 0.91
CA SER A 45 6.14 -1.45 1.38
C SER A 45 6.23 -0.25 0.44
N SER A 46 5.11 0.45 0.27
CA SER A 46 5.07 1.65 -0.59
C SER A 46 6.20 2.65 -0.29
N PRO A 47 6.55 2.96 0.97
CA PRO A 47 7.71 3.79 1.30
C PRO A 47 9.03 3.30 0.72
N LEU A 48 9.29 1.99 0.84
CA LEU A 48 10.56 1.39 0.45
C LEU A 48 10.69 1.32 -1.07
N ALA A 49 9.59 1.00 -1.77
CA ALA A 49 9.53 1.07 -3.22
C ALA A 49 9.76 2.50 -3.73
N LEU A 50 9.11 3.51 -3.12
CA LEU A 50 9.33 4.93 -3.45
C LEU A 50 10.76 5.40 -3.16
N ALA A 51 11.41 4.84 -2.15
CA ALA A 51 12.83 5.12 -1.88
C ALA A 51 13.76 4.55 -2.97
N GLY A 52 13.25 3.70 -3.86
CA GLY A 52 13.99 3.11 -4.97
C GLY A 52 14.33 1.63 -4.79
N ALA A 53 13.65 0.92 -3.87
CA ALA A 53 13.80 -0.53 -3.80
C ALA A 53 13.27 -1.21 -5.06
N LYS A 54 14.06 -2.12 -5.60
CA LYS A 54 13.76 -2.83 -6.85
C LYS A 54 14.38 -4.22 -6.85
N THR A 55 13.77 -5.11 -7.61
CA THR A 55 14.22 -6.48 -7.82
C THR A 55 14.32 -6.77 -9.31
N SER A 56 15.47 -7.30 -9.73
CA SER A 56 15.70 -7.70 -11.12
C SER A 56 16.25 -9.12 -11.20
N ILE A 57 16.19 -9.71 -12.39
CA ILE A 57 16.83 -10.99 -12.66
C ILE A 57 18.35 -10.82 -12.62
N ALA A 58 19.03 -11.71 -11.88
CA ALA A 58 20.47 -11.78 -11.77
C ALA A 58 21.01 -12.97 -12.58
N SER A 59 20.89 -12.88 -13.90
CA SER A 59 21.33 -13.94 -14.83
C SER A 59 22.83 -14.29 -14.74
N HIS A 60 23.64 -13.38 -14.19
CA HIS A 60 25.07 -13.59 -13.94
C HIS A 60 25.36 -14.49 -12.73
N LEU A 61 24.35 -14.81 -11.91
CA LEU A 61 24.46 -15.67 -10.72
C LEU A 61 23.95 -17.09 -10.99
N ASP A 62 24.10 -17.57 -12.23
CA ASP A 62 23.55 -18.84 -12.72
C ASP A 62 23.60 -19.96 -11.66
N ALA A 63 22.41 -20.42 -11.28
CA ALA A 63 22.21 -21.39 -10.22
C ALA A 63 22.04 -22.82 -10.75
N THR A 64 22.15 -23.06 -12.07
CA THR A 64 21.82 -24.36 -12.71
C THR A 64 20.40 -24.86 -12.42
N SER A 65 19.54 -23.95 -11.95
CA SER A 65 18.15 -24.17 -11.56
C SER A 65 17.22 -23.75 -12.71
N ASP A 66 16.02 -24.33 -12.76
CA ASP A 66 14.96 -23.87 -13.66
C ASP A 66 14.36 -22.51 -13.22
N HIS A 67 14.64 -22.07 -11.99
CA HIS A 67 14.39 -20.70 -11.52
C HIS A 67 15.59 -19.78 -11.75
N GLN A 68 15.32 -18.56 -12.21
CA GLN A 68 16.28 -17.48 -12.36
C GLN A 68 16.55 -16.81 -11.00
N PRO A 69 17.82 -16.60 -10.62
CA PRO A 69 18.15 -15.82 -9.42
C PRO A 69 17.59 -14.40 -9.49
N LEU A 70 17.08 -13.90 -8.38
CA LEU A 70 16.63 -12.51 -8.23
C LEU A 70 17.60 -11.74 -7.33
N ILE A 71 17.93 -10.51 -7.72
CA ILE A 71 18.69 -9.56 -6.90
C ILE A 71 17.80 -8.40 -6.50
N THR A 72 17.65 -8.18 -5.19
CA THR A 72 16.89 -7.05 -4.64
C THR A 72 17.86 -5.99 -4.12
N THR A 73 17.75 -4.78 -4.65
CA THR A 73 18.48 -3.61 -4.15
C THR A 73 17.57 -2.83 -3.22
N VAL A 74 18.03 -2.62 -1.98
CA VAL A 74 17.30 -1.83 -0.97
C VAL A 74 18.13 -0.60 -0.62
N PRO A 75 17.63 0.63 -0.88
CA PRO A 75 18.33 1.85 -0.52
C PRO A 75 18.32 2.01 1.01
N TRP A 76 19.50 1.92 1.61
CA TRP A 76 19.68 1.89 3.07
C TRP A 76 19.95 3.27 3.69
N ASP A 77 20.01 4.37 2.92
CA ASP A 77 20.29 5.70 3.48
C ASP A 77 19.10 6.23 4.30
N GLN A 78 19.27 6.22 5.63
CA GLN A 78 18.33 6.54 6.69
C GLN A 78 18.02 8.05 6.80
N ARG A 79 17.64 8.67 5.68
CA ARG A 79 16.96 9.99 5.69
C ARG A 79 15.56 9.91 5.12
N TYR A 80 14.97 8.72 5.11
CA TYR A 80 13.53 8.57 4.94
C TYR A 80 12.85 9.17 6.18
N LYS A 81 12.79 10.50 6.22
CA LYS A 81 11.64 11.19 6.79
C LYS A 81 10.50 10.56 6.05
N GLU A 82 9.74 9.73 6.75
CA GLU A 82 8.43 9.33 6.33
C GLU A 82 7.80 10.58 5.71
N THR A 83 7.74 10.65 4.37
CA THR A 83 6.72 11.49 3.77
C THR A 83 5.48 10.73 4.12
N ALA A 84 5.02 10.93 5.35
CA ALA A 84 3.64 10.75 5.75
C ALA A 84 2.91 11.26 4.54
N GLN A 85 2.27 10.34 3.79
CA GLN A 85 1.51 10.71 2.62
C GLN A 85 0.57 11.77 3.12
N LYS A 86 0.94 13.03 2.88
CA LYS A 86 0.30 14.15 3.55
C LYS A 86 -0.95 14.33 2.75
N LEU A 87 -1.94 13.56 3.20
CA LEU A 87 -3.34 13.72 2.96
C LEU A 87 -3.59 15.22 2.77
N ARG A 88 -3.83 15.56 1.52
CA ARG A 88 -3.90 16.93 1.04
C ARG A 88 -5.24 17.52 1.45
N PHE A 89 -5.25 18.36 2.47
CA PHE A 89 -6.47 19.04 2.95
C PHE A 89 -7.19 19.77 1.80
N ASP A 90 -6.45 20.23 0.81
CA ASP A 90 -6.93 20.90 -0.42
C ASP A 90 -7.73 19.97 -1.36
N THR A 91 -7.70 18.65 -1.16
CA THR A 91 -8.45 17.67 -1.97
C THR A 91 -9.61 17.02 -1.22
N LEU A 92 -9.87 17.48 0.00
CA LEU A 92 -10.95 16.95 0.84
C LEU A 92 -12.30 17.38 0.27
N ASP A 93 -13.13 16.43 -0.13
CA ASP A 93 -14.54 16.71 -0.35
C ASP A 93 -15.24 16.86 1.02
N HIS A 94 -15.52 18.12 1.38
CA HIS A 94 -16.13 18.47 2.66
C HIS A 94 -17.49 17.80 2.88
N THR A 95 -18.28 17.60 1.82
CA THR A 95 -19.62 17.00 1.95
C THR A 95 -19.50 15.52 2.29
N SER A 96 -18.65 14.80 1.56
CA SER A 96 -18.34 13.39 1.84
C SER A 96 -17.70 13.22 3.21
N PHE A 97 -16.81 14.14 3.61
CA PHE A 97 -16.15 14.08 4.92
C PHE A 97 -17.14 14.19 6.08
N LEU A 98 -18.03 15.17 6.04
CA LEU A 98 -19.03 15.36 7.10
C LEU A 98 -20.04 14.20 7.15
N SER A 99 -20.44 13.68 5.99
CA SER A 99 -21.33 12.51 5.90
C SER A 99 -20.69 11.26 6.51
N LEU A 100 -19.45 10.96 6.11
CA LEU A 100 -18.69 9.81 6.64
C LEU A 100 -18.36 9.99 8.12
N LEU A 101 -18.03 11.19 8.56
CA LEU A 101 -17.77 11.48 9.97
C LEU A 101 -19.02 11.26 10.82
N ALA A 102 -20.18 11.76 10.38
CA ALA A 102 -21.45 11.53 11.07
C ALA A 102 -21.80 10.03 11.14
N SER A 103 -21.60 9.29 10.05
CA SER A 103 -21.81 7.84 10.02
C SER A 103 -20.86 7.10 10.96
N ASN A 104 -19.58 7.46 10.97
CA ASN A 104 -18.58 6.82 11.83
C ASN A 104 -18.81 7.12 13.31
N LEU A 105 -19.42 8.26 13.63
CA LEU A 105 -19.71 8.69 15.00
C LEU A 105 -21.08 8.22 15.53
N ALA A 106 -21.96 7.69 14.68
CA ALA A 106 -23.33 7.34 15.04
C ALA A 106 -23.45 6.30 16.19
N GLY A 107 -22.39 5.54 16.47
CA GLY A 107 -22.30 4.56 17.56
C GLY A 107 -21.38 4.96 18.72
N THR A 108 -20.89 6.21 18.77
CA THR A 108 -19.97 6.65 19.83
C THR A 108 -20.77 7.15 21.03
N GLU A 109 -20.94 6.29 22.02
CA GLU A 109 -21.55 6.71 23.29
C GLU A 109 -20.56 7.52 24.12
N SER A 110 -21.03 8.65 24.67
CA SER A 110 -20.19 9.63 25.38
C SER A 110 -19.97 9.31 26.87
N SER A 111 -20.35 8.12 27.34
CA SER A 111 -20.27 7.78 28.75
C SER A 111 -18.91 7.15 29.06
N ALA A 112 -17.92 7.99 29.37
CA ALA A 112 -16.66 7.55 29.94
C ALA A 112 -16.72 7.71 31.47
N ALA A 113 -16.59 6.61 32.21
CA ALA A 113 -16.60 6.60 33.67
C ALA A 113 -15.19 6.41 34.26
N THR A 114 -14.25 5.88 33.47
CA THR A 114 -12.85 5.67 33.87
C THR A 114 -11.86 6.32 32.90
N GLU A 115 -10.59 6.35 33.30
CA GLU A 115 -9.48 6.82 32.44
C GLU A 115 -9.33 5.94 31.18
N GLU A 116 -9.49 4.62 31.34
CA GLU A 116 -9.47 3.68 30.22
C GLU A 116 -10.63 3.91 29.25
N ASP A 117 -11.82 4.28 29.75
CA ASP A 117 -12.95 4.65 28.90
C ASP A 117 -12.67 5.92 28.10
N LEU A 118 -11.93 6.87 28.68
CA LEU A 118 -11.53 8.11 28.00
C LEU A 118 -10.51 7.84 26.89
N ASP A 119 -9.52 6.98 27.15
CA ASP A 119 -8.55 6.58 26.13
C ASP A 119 -9.22 5.80 25.00
N ALA A 120 -10.09 4.85 25.33
CA ALA A 120 -10.88 4.11 24.33
C ALA A 120 -11.79 5.03 23.52
N LEU A 121 -12.36 6.07 24.14
CA LEU A 121 -13.13 7.09 23.44
C LEU A 121 -12.25 7.95 22.52
N ALA A 122 -11.08 8.36 22.98
CA ALA A 122 -10.11 9.13 22.20
C ALA A 122 -9.61 8.34 20.97
N GLU A 123 -9.34 7.05 21.13
CA GLU A 123 -8.96 6.16 20.03
C GLU A 123 -10.10 5.99 19.02
N LYS A 124 -11.35 5.81 19.48
CA LYS A 124 -12.53 5.74 18.61
C LYS A 124 -12.73 7.02 17.82
N LEU A 125 -12.63 8.19 18.46
CA LEU A 125 -12.75 9.50 17.80
C LEU A 125 -11.65 9.69 16.75
N THR A 126 -10.41 9.38 17.11
CA THR A 126 -9.26 9.47 16.21
C THR A 126 -9.46 8.57 14.99
N SER A 127 -9.90 7.33 15.20
CA SER A 127 -10.18 6.37 14.14
C SER A 127 -11.33 6.82 13.24
N ALA A 128 -12.40 7.37 13.80
CA ALA A 128 -13.55 7.89 13.06
C ALA A 128 -13.16 9.06 12.14
N ILE A 129 -12.36 9.99 12.66
CA ILE A 129 -11.84 11.15 11.91
C ILE A 129 -10.91 10.69 10.79
N GLN A 130 -9.96 9.79 11.09
CA GLN A 130 -9.04 9.27 10.09
C GLN A 130 -9.76 8.47 9.00
N GLY A 131 -10.75 7.65 9.35
CA GLY A 131 -11.57 6.89 8.41
C GLY A 131 -12.36 7.81 7.47
N ALA A 132 -13.06 8.80 8.03
CA ALA A 132 -13.82 9.78 7.24
C ALA A 132 -12.90 10.57 6.30
N TYR A 133 -11.71 10.95 6.79
CA TYR A 133 -10.73 11.64 5.99
C TYR A 133 -10.23 10.77 4.82
N ARG A 134 -9.87 9.52 5.07
CA ARG A 134 -9.40 8.58 4.03
C ARG A 134 -10.45 8.32 2.94
N GLY A 135 -11.73 8.30 3.31
CA GLY A 135 -12.83 8.13 2.36
C GLY A 135 -13.17 9.38 1.54
N SER A 136 -12.70 10.56 1.97
CA SER A 136 -13.11 11.85 1.40
C SER A 136 -11.99 12.64 0.72
N ALA A 137 -10.73 12.26 0.93
CA ALA A 137 -9.58 12.89 0.30
C ALA A 137 -9.03 12.05 -0.85
N LYS A 138 -8.67 12.70 -1.96
CA LYS A 138 -7.98 12.02 -3.06
C LYS A 138 -6.57 11.63 -2.62
N ARG A 139 -6.19 10.39 -2.84
CA ARG A 139 -4.77 9.98 -2.72
C ARG A 139 -3.99 10.68 -3.82
N THR A 140 -2.78 11.15 -3.50
CA THR A 140 -1.88 11.64 -4.56
C THR A 140 -1.53 10.44 -5.43
N MET A 141 -2.09 10.37 -6.64
CA MET A 141 -1.52 9.55 -7.70
C MET A 141 -0.22 10.23 -8.07
N THR A 142 0.91 9.64 -7.72
CA THR A 142 2.18 9.98 -8.35
C THR A 142 2.04 9.61 -9.82
N GLN A 143 1.68 10.62 -10.62
CA GLN A 143 1.71 10.55 -12.07
C GLN A 143 3.15 10.24 -12.46
N GLY A 144 3.33 9.17 -13.22
CA GLY A 144 4.63 8.70 -13.67
C GLY A 144 5.44 9.84 -14.27
N ILE A 145 6.67 9.98 -13.78
CA ILE A 145 7.70 10.78 -14.44
C ILE A 145 8.24 9.88 -15.55
N GLU A 146 8.09 10.34 -16.79
CA GLU A 146 8.69 9.76 -18.02
C GLU A 146 10.20 9.59 -17.91
#